data_AF-A0ABD7GYL3-F1
#
_entry.id   AF-A0ABD7GYL3-F1
#
_cell.length_a   1.000
_cell.length_b   1.000
_cell.length_c   1.000
_cell.angle_alpha   90.00
_cell.angle_beta   90.00
_cell.angle_gamma   90.00
#
_symmetry.space_group_name_H-M   'P 1'
#
loop_
_entity.id
_entity.type
_entity.pdbx_description
1 polymer ?
#
loop_
_entity_poly.entity_id
_entity_poly.type
_entity_poly.pdbx_seq_one_letter_code
_entity_poly.pdbx_strand_id
1 'polypeptide(L)'
;VGAGHTVATGQSLVSAEIKWYRINYSGQEEEYFNMLLEGVRIVSISPAMATGDNPNEIPMETVELRYEKITWKHNDGNIIFSDAWSERQSA
;
A
#
# COMPACT_ATOMS: atom_id res chain seq x y z
N VAL A 1 1.70 -8.72 -16.32
CA VAL A 1 2.12 -9.96 -15.62
C VAL A 1 2.78 -9.54 -14.32
N GLY A 2 2.01 -9.26 -13.25
CA GLY A 2 2.48 -8.43 -12.13
C GLY A 2 2.40 -9.12 -10.78
N ALA A 3 1.27 -8.99 -10.08
CA ALA A 3 1.14 -9.45 -8.69
C ALA A 3 0.94 -10.98 -8.54
N GLY A 4 0.14 -11.61 -9.41
CA GLY A 4 -0.17 -13.04 -9.31
C GLY A 4 1.03 -13.97 -9.48
N HIS A 5 1.99 -13.61 -10.34
CA HIS A 5 3.24 -14.37 -10.52
C HIS A 5 4.16 -14.22 -9.30
N THR A 6 4.26 -13.01 -8.73
CA THR A 6 5.07 -12.71 -7.54
C THR A 6 4.60 -13.49 -6.32
N VAL A 7 3.27 -13.65 -6.13
CA VAL A 7 2.72 -14.51 -5.07
C VAL A 7 3.09 -15.98 -5.28
N ALA A 8 2.88 -16.50 -6.49
CA ALA A 8 3.15 -17.90 -6.80
C ALA A 8 4.64 -18.28 -6.68
N THR A 9 5.54 -17.31 -6.89
CA THR A 9 6.99 -17.50 -6.83
C THR A 9 7.63 -17.04 -5.51
N GLY A 10 6.87 -16.40 -4.62
CA GLY A 10 7.38 -15.86 -3.36
C GLY A 10 8.43 -14.75 -3.54
N GLN A 11 8.44 -14.07 -4.68
CA GLN A 11 9.41 -13.02 -4.99
C GLN A 11 9.21 -11.81 -4.06
N SER A 12 10.31 -11.33 -3.50
CA SER A 12 10.34 -10.09 -2.72
C SER A 12 10.46 -8.89 -3.67
N LEU A 13 9.67 -7.86 -3.40
CA LEU A 13 9.77 -6.55 -4.03
C LEU A 13 10.71 -5.67 -3.20
N VAL A 14 11.56 -4.88 -3.87
CA VAL A 14 12.48 -3.97 -3.19
C VAL A 14 11.72 -2.94 -2.36
N SER A 15 10.68 -2.35 -2.94
CA SER A 15 9.82 -1.39 -2.27
C SER A 15 8.42 -1.34 -2.89
N ALA A 16 7.47 -0.79 -2.15
CA ALA A 16 6.16 -0.40 -2.64
C ALA A 16 5.80 0.99 -2.09
N GLU A 17 5.27 1.86 -2.95
CA GLU A 17 4.91 3.23 -2.59
C GLU A 17 3.39 3.43 -2.78
N ILE A 18 2.73 3.89 -1.72
CA ILE A 18 1.29 4.18 -1.72
C ILE A 18 1.13 5.68 -1.49
N LYS A 19 0.59 6.37 -2.51
CA LYS A 19 0.37 7.81 -2.51
C LYS A 19 -1.10 8.13 -2.37
N TRP A 20 -1.42 8.99 -1.42
CA TRP A 20 -2.77 9.43 -1.14
C TRP A 20 -2.96 10.84 -1.65
N TYR A 21 -3.99 11.00 -2.47
CA TYR A 21 -4.32 12.27 -3.10
C TYR A 21 -5.61 12.83 -2.53
N ARG A 22 -5.69 14.16 -2.45
CA ARG A 22 -6.91 14.91 -2.16
C ARG A 22 -7.07 16.02 -3.18
N ILE A 23 -8.29 16.50 -3.37
CA ILE A 23 -8.55 17.69 -4.18
C ILE A 23 -8.26 18.92 -3.32
N ASN A 24 -7.42 19.83 -3.83
CA ASN A 24 -7.07 21.07 -3.16
C ASN A 24 -8.08 22.21 -3.46
N TYR A 25 -7.87 23.38 -2.85
CA TYR A 25 -8.74 24.55 -3.06
C TYR A 25 -8.80 25.04 -4.51
N SER A 26 -7.80 24.70 -5.32
CA SER A 26 -7.74 25.02 -6.76
C SER A 26 -8.39 23.94 -7.63
N GLY A 27 -8.99 22.89 -7.03
CA GLY A 27 -9.60 21.79 -7.76
C GLY A 27 -8.60 20.79 -8.35
N GLN A 28 -7.34 20.82 -7.92
CA GLN A 28 -6.28 19.94 -8.43
C GLN A 28 -5.98 18.82 -7.43
N GLU A 29 -5.61 17.64 -7.95
CA GLU A 29 -5.12 16.55 -7.12
C GLU A 29 -3.75 16.89 -6.53
N GLU A 30 -3.64 16.83 -5.20
CA GLU A 30 -2.39 17.00 -4.48
C GLU A 30 -2.11 15.79 -3.59
N GLU A 31 -0.86 15.33 -3.60
CA GLU A 31 -0.39 14.26 -2.70
C GLU A 31 -0.30 14.84 -1.28
N TYR A 32 -1.14 14.37 -0.37
CA TYR A 32 -1.14 14.83 1.03
C TYR A 32 -0.47 13.84 1.98
N PHE A 33 -0.42 12.56 1.61
CA PHE A 33 0.15 11.51 2.44
C PHE A 33 0.81 10.43 1.58
N ASN A 34 1.90 9.86 2.09
CA ASN A 34 2.70 8.87 1.40
C ASN A 34 3.10 7.76 2.37
N MET A 35 3.02 6.51 1.91
CA MET A 35 3.54 5.35 2.63
C MET A 35 4.56 4.64 1.74
N LEU A 36 5.80 4.60 2.22
CA LEU A 36 6.87 3.84 1.59
C LEU A 36 7.12 2.57 2.39
N LEU A 37 6.98 1.42 1.73
CA LEU A 37 7.25 0.10 2.25
C LEU A 37 8.55 -0.41 1.64
N GLU A 38 9.46 -0.94 2.46
CA GLU A 38 10.75 -1.49 2.03
C GLU A 38 10.83 -2.98 2.40
N GLY A 39 11.49 -3.79 1.57
CA GLY A 39 11.59 -5.24 1.79
C GLY A 39 10.23 -5.93 1.71
N VAL A 40 9.45 -5.62 0.67
CA VAL A 40 8.04 -5.99 0.58
C VAL A 40 7.87 -7.41 0.07
N ARG A 41 6.95 -8.17 0.65
CA ARG A 41 6.52 -9.48 0.15
C ARG A 41 5.00 -9.55 0.09
N ILE A 42 4.48 -10.00 -1.05
CA ILE A 42 3.04 -10.26 -1.19
C ILE A 42 2.72 -11.57 -0.49
N VAL A 43 1.81 -11.51 0.49
CA VAL A 43 1.40 -12.66 1.31
C VAL A 43 0.19 -13.35 0.71
N SER A 44 -0.78 -12.56 0.24
CA SER A 44 -2.05 -13.05 -0.27
C SER A 44 -2.61 -12.09 -1.32
N ILE A 45 -3.31 -12.65 -2.30
CA ILE A 45 -4.19 -11.92 -3.21
C ILE A 45 -5.54 -12.63 -3.17
N SER A 46 -6.58 -11.91 -2.73
CA SER A 46 -7.93 -12.43 -2.57
C SER A 46 -8.89 -11.64 -3.46
N PRO A 47 -9.33 -12.20 -4.61
CA PRO A 47 -10.33 -11.57 -5.45
C PRO A 47 -11.72 -11.71 -4.83
N ALA A 48 -12.48 -10.61 -4.85
CA ALA A 48 -13.88 -10.52 -4.46
C ALA A 48 -14.72 -10.17 -5.70
N MET A 49 -15.59 -11.10 -6.09
CA MET A 49 -16.52 -10.87 -7.20
C MET A 49 -17.75 -10.13 -6.70
N ALA A 50 -18.14 -9.09 -7.41
CA ALA A 50 -19.40 -8.42 -7.23
C ALA A 50 -20.58 -9.40 -7.41
N THR A 51 -21.59 -9.30 -6.55
CA THR A 51 -22.80 -10.11 -6.65
C THR A 51 -23.59 -9.66 -7.88
N GLY A 52 -24.13 -10.60 -8.66
CA GLY A 52 -24.85 -10.29 -9.91
C GLY A 52 -26.10 -9.42 -9.75
N ASP A 53 -26.52 -9.18 -8.51
CA ASP A 53 -27.75 -8.50 -8.13
C ASP A 53 -27.55 -6.97 -7.96
N ASN A 54 -26.31 -6.48 -7.93
CA ASN A 54 -25.99 -5.07 -7.82
C ASN A 54 -25.07 -4.58 -8.95
N PRO A 55 -25.59 -3.88 -9.98
CA PRO A 55 -24.79 -3.41 -11.12
C PRO A 55 -23.78 -2.33 -10.76
N ASN A 56 -23.83 -1.75 -9.55
CA ASN A 56 -22.85 -0.78 -9.07
C ASN A 56 -21.70 -1.42 -8.29
N GLU A 57 -21.76 -2.72 -8.02
CA GLU A 57 -20.69 -3.43 -7.34
C GLU A 57 -19.60 -3.79 -8.38
N ILE A 58 -18.40 -3.26 -8.17
CA ILE A 58 -17.25 -3.49 -9.06
C ILE A 58 -16.41 -4.61 -8.43
N PRO A 59 -15.91 -5.61 -9.21
CA PRO A 59 -14.99 -6.61 -8.68
C PRO A 59 -13.79 -5.96 -7.99
N MET A 60 -13.45 -6.44 -6.80
CA MET A 60 -12.34 -5.91 -5.99
C MET A 60 -11.29 -6.99 -5.79
N GLU A 61 -10.03 -6.61 -5.63
CA GLU A 61 -8.96 -7.52 -5.21
C GLU A 61 -8.31 -6.98 -3.95
N THR A 62 -8.20 -7.82 -2.93
CA THR A 62 -7.47 -7.50 -1.70
C THR A 62 -6.06 -8.06 -1.79
N VAL A 63 -5.05 -7.20 -1.65
CA VAL A 63 -3.63 -7.60 -1.67
C VAL A 63 -3.04 -7.38 -0.28
N GLU A 64 -2.51 -8.43 0.33
CA GLU A 64 -1.86 -8.36 1.63
C GLU A 64 -0.34 -8.32 1.47
N LEU A 65 0.29 -7.32 2.10
CA LEU A 65 1.73 -7.07 2.03
C LEU A 65 2.36 -7.22 3.40
N ARG A 66 3.50 -7.91 3.46
CA ARG A 66 4.47 -7.81 4.56
C ARG A 66 5.63 -6.94 4.10
N TYR A 67 6.27 -6.26 5.05
CA TYR A 67 7.38 -5.35 4.80
C TYR A 67 8.38 -5.45 5.96
N GLU A 68 9.62 -5.07 5.70
CA GLU A 68 10.66 -4.97 6.73
C GLU A 68 10.63 -3.61 7.42
N LYS A 69 10.33 -2.55 6.65
CA LYS A 69 10.21 -1.18 7.14
C LYS A 69 9.07 -0.46 6.44
N ILE A 70 8.41 0.41 7.18
CA ILE A 70 7.38 1.32 6.70
C ILE A 70 7.75 2.75 7.09
N THR A 71 7.59 3.68 6.16
CA THR A 71 7.77 5.11 6.39
C THR A 71 6.50 5.83 5.96
N TRP A 72 5.90 6.54 6.89
CA TRP A 72 4.77 7.42 6.66
C TRP A 72 5.26 8.86 6.55
N LYS A 73 4.82 9.55 5.50
CA LYS A 73 5.10 10.97 5.31
C LYS A 73 3.79 11.71 5.11
N HIS A 74 3.49 12.59 6.06
CA HIS A 74 2.42 13.57 5.93
C HIS A 74 2.99 14.82 5.28
N ASN A 75 2.59 15.09 4.03
CA ASN A 75 3.13 16.21 3.26
C ASN A 75 2.67 17.55 3.86
N ASP A 76 1.46 17.59 4.45
CA ASP A 76 0.95 18.74 5.19
C ASP A 76 1.60 18.79 6.58
N GLY A 77 2.60 19.67 6.74
CA GLY A 77 3.42 19.77 7.96
C GLY A 77 4.75 18.99 7.92
N ASN A 78 5.04 18.25 6.83
CA ASN A 78 6.28 17.50 6.62
C ASN A 78 6.63 16.55 7.79
N ILE A 79 5.62 15.90 8.35
CA ILE A 79 5.79 14.95 9.45
C ILE A 79 6.19 13.61 8.86
N ILE A 80 7.33 13.07 9.31
CA ILE A 80 7.86 11.78 8.86
C ILE A 80 7.95 10.87 10.08
N PHE A 81 7.37 9.69 9.97
CA PHE A 81 7.49 8.62 10.96
C PHE A 81 7.89 7.34 10.25
N SER A 82 8.72 6.52 10.88
CA SER A 82 9.12 5.22 10.33
C SER A 82 9.19 4.17 11.42
N ASP A 83 8.82 2.95 11.07
CA ASP A 83 8.91 1.77 11.92
C ASP A 83 9.54 0.61 11.12
N ALA A 84 10.40 -0.16 11.77
CA ALA A 84 11.11 -1.28 11.15
C ALA A 84 11.10 -2.49 12.08
N TRP A 85 10.84 -3.67 11.51
CA TRP A 85 10.71 -4.91 12.28
C TRP A 85 12.00 -5.29 13.03
N SER A 86 13.17 -4.96 12.44
CA SER A 86 14.48 -5.19 13.05
C SER A 86 14.84 -4.18 14.13
N GLU A 87 14.21 -3.01 14.15
CA GLU A 87 14.46 -1.95 15.13
C GLU A 87 13.46 -2.05 16.28
N ARG A 88 13.51 -3.15 17.05
CA ARG A 88 12.91 -3.09 18.39
C ARG A 88 13.72 -2.10 19.23
N GLN A 89 13.08 -1.01 19.64
CA GLN A 89 13.62 -0.17 20.71
C GLN A 89 13.88 -1.07 21.93
N SER A 90 15.14 -1.20 22.30
CA SER A 90 15.50 -1.80 23.59
C SER A 90 14.91 -0.89 24.65
N ALA A 91 14.03 -1.45 25.49
CA ALA A 91 13.41 -0.76 26.62
C ALA A 91 14.46 -0.36 27.66
#